data_AF-A0A2U1JND8-F1
#
_entry.id   AF-A0A2U1JND8-F1
#
_cell.length_a   1.000
_cell.length_b   1.000
_cell.length_c   1.000
_cell.angle_alpha   90.00
_cell.angle_beta   90.00
_cell.angle_gamma   90.00
#
_symmetry.space_group_name_H-M   'P 1'
#
loop_
_entity.id
_entity.type
_entity.pdbx_description
1 polymer ?
#
loop_
_entity_poly.entity_id
_entity_poly.type
_entity_poly.pdbx_seq_one_letter_code
_entity_poly.pdbx_strand_id
1 'polypeptide(L)'
;METLSFILIIIALPNLLYGLLFVISFNGIKRIFESMVEDDFTIIVTIAAFLFFGPSYFLAAYFYGKNGFLARIIMLLYSFALFMFIGFLL
;
A
#
# COMPACT_ATOMS: atom_id res chain seq x y z
N MET A 1 -6.72 23.79 0.41
CA MET A 1 -7.01 22.35 0.24
C MET A 1 -8.40 22.06 0.78
N GLU A 2 -9.24 21.40 -0.01
CA GLU A 2 -10.52 20.88 0.46
C GLU A 2 -10.30 19.70 1.41
N THR A 3 -11.14 19.54 2.44
CA THR A 3 -11.03 18.47 3.45
C THR A 3 -10.94 17.07 2.82
N LEU A 4 -11.62 16.85 1.69
CA LEU A 4 -11.57 15.59 0.94
C LEU A 4 -10.18 15.32 0.35
N SER A 5 -9.56 16.34 -0.26
CA SER A 5 -8.22 16.22 -0.85
C SER A 5 -7.17 15.86 0.21
N PHE A 6 -7.29 16.45 1.40
CA PHE A 6 -6.43 16.13 2.54
C PHE A 6 -6.57 14.66 3.00
N ILE A 7 -7.80 14.16 3.12
CA ILE A 7 -8.07 12.76 3.49
C ILE A 7 -7.50 11.80 2.43
N LEU A 8 -7.69 12.11 1.15
CA LEU A 8 -7.16 11.30 0.05
C LEU A 8 -5.63 11.25 0.04
N ILE A 9 -4.95 12.36 0.33
CA ILE A 9 -3.48 12.40 0.46
C ILE A 9 -3.02 11.53 1.64
N ILE A 10 -3.70 11.59 2.78
CA ILE A 10 -3.37 10.78 3.97
C ILE A 10 -3.50 9.28 3.68
N ILE A 11 -4.43 8.86 2.81
CA ILE A 11 -4.59 7.45 2.43
C ILE A 11 -3.60 7.04 1.33
N ALA A 12 -3.37 7.93 0.35
CA ALA A 12 -2.52 7.65 -0.80
C ALA A 12 -1.03 7.60 -0.42
N LEU A 13 -0.58 8.44 0.50
CA LEU A 13 0.84 8.54 0.86
C LEU A 13 1.38 7.25 1.52
N PRO A 14 0.71 6.63 2.51
CA PRO A 14 1.10 5.33 3.04
C PRO A 14 1.10 4.24 1.95
N ASN A 15 0.08 4.19 1.09
CA ASN A 15 0.02 3.22 -0.01
C ASN A 15 1.17 3.43 -1.02
N LEU A 16 1.55 4.67 -1.30
CA LEU A 16 2.70 4.97 -2.16
C LEU A 16 3.99 4.39 -1.59
N LEU A 17 4.26 4.68 -0.32
CA LEU A 17 5.45 4.18 0.37
C LEU A 17 5.43 2.65 0.46
N TYR A 18 4.29 2.07 0.78
CA TYR A 18 4.11 0.62 0.88
C TYR A 18 4.29 -0.08 -0.47
N GLY A 19 3.77 0.52 -1.54
CA GLY A 19 3.96 0.04 -2.91
C GLY A 19 5.44 0.02 -3.31
N LEU A 20 6.20 1.07 -2.99
CA LEU A 20 7.65 1.12 -3.23
C LEU A 20 8.42 0.06 -2.43
N LEU A 21 8.04 -0.17 -1.17
CA LEU A 21 8.65 -1.22 -0.35
C LEU A 21 8.46 -2.61 -0.96
N PHE A 22 7.29 -2.89 -1.54
CA PHE A 22 7.05 -4.15 -2.24
C PHE A 22 7.93 -4.38 -3.46
N VAL A 23 8.39 -3.33 -4.14
CA VAL A 23 9.35 -3.44 -5.25
C VAL A 23 10.68 -4.03 -4.77
N ILE A 24 11.10 -3.65 -3.55
CA ILE A 24 12.37 -4.06 -2.94
C ILE A 24 12.24 -5.49 -2.41
N SER A 25 11.23 -5.75 -1.58
CA SER A 25 11.06 -7.04 -0.91
C SER A 25 9.59 -7.38 -0.68
N PHE A 26 9.11 -8.47 -1.28
CA PHE A 26 7.75 -8.93 -1.03
C PHE A 26 7.60 -9.63 0.32
N ASN A 27 8.41 -10.67 0.57
CA ASN A 27 8.24 -11.51 1.76
C ASN A 27 8.43 -10.74 3.08
N GLY A 28 9.34 -9.76 3.11
CA GLY A 28 9.55 -8.93 4.30
C GLY A 28 8.38 -8.00 4.57
N ILE A 29 7.90 -7.31 3.53
CA ILE A 29 6.83 -6.30 3.65
C ILE A 29 5.47 -6.96 3.85
N LYS A 30 5.24 -8.10 3.20
CA LYS A 30 4.04 -8.92 3.40
C LYS A 30 3.84 -9.26 4.89
N ARG A 31 4.90 -9.72 5.57
CA ARG A 31 4.86 -10.08 6.99
C ARG A 31 4.53 -8.90 7.92
N ILE A 32 4.94 -7.68 7.56
CA ILE A 32 4.62 -6.49 8.35
C ILE A 32 3.11 -6.27 8.37
N PHE A 33 2.47 -6.34 7.20
CA PHE A 33 1.00 -6.22 7.11
C PHE A 33 0.30 -7.36 7.87
N GLU A 34 0.74 -8.59 7.65
CA GLU A 34 0.15 -9.75 8.34
C GLU A 34 0.28 -9.61 9.86
N SER A 35 1.43 -9.16 10.39
CA SER A 35 1.57 -8.92 11.84
C SER A 35 0.63 -7.84 12.39
N MET A 36 0.35 -6.78 11.62
CA MET A 36 -0.62 -5.75 12.03
C MET A 36 -2.08 -6.23 12.03
N VAL A 37 -2.35 -7.34 11.35
CA VAL A 37 -3.70 -7.92 11.23
C VAL A 37 -3.88 -9.13 12.15
N GLU A 38 -2.84 -9.95 12.31
CA GLU A 38 -2.87 -11.23 13.04
C GLU A 38 -2.49 -11.09 14.52
N ASP A 39 -1.53 -10.22 14.85
CA ASP A 39 -0.96 -10.13 16.22
C ASP A 39 -1.53 -8.96 17.05
N ASP A 40 -2.38 -8.11 16.47
CA ASP A 40 -2.86 -6.88 17.12
C ASP A 40 -4.17 -7.05 17.91
N PHE A 41 -4.17 -6.58 19.16
CA PHE A 41 -5.28 -6.74 20.13
C PHE A 41 -6.48 -5.83 19.89
N THR A 42 -6.40 -4.85 18.98
CA THR A 42 -7.43 -3.82 18.80
C THR A 42 -7.91 -3.68 17.36
N ILE A 43 -9.23 -3.83 17.17
CA ILE A 43 -9.96 -3.69 15.89
C ILE A 43 -9.59 -2.40 15.13
N ILE A 44 -9.30 -1.31 15.84
CA ILE A 44 -8.95 -0.01 15.26
C ILE A 44 -7.65 -0.09 14.44
N VAL A 45 -6.65 -0.80 14.93
CA VAL A 45 -5.35 -0.93 14.23
C VAL A 45 -5.51 -1.78 12.98
N THR A 46 -6.29 -2.87 13.06
CA THR A 46 -6.63 -3.71 11.92
C THR A 46 -7.36 -2.90 10.83
N ILE A 47 -8.37 -2.10 11.21
CA ILE A 47 -9.10 -1.24 10.25
C ILE A 47 -8.16 -0.21 9.62
N ALA A 48 -7.31 0.43 10.42
CA ALA A 48 -6.33 1.39 9.92
C ALA A 48 -5.34 0.72 8.94
N ALA A 49 -4.87 -0.49 9.25
CA ALA A 49 -3.96 -1.24 8.38
C ALA A 49 -4.62 -1.58 7.03
N PHE A 50 -5.87 -2.04 7.04
CA PHE A 50 -6.63 -2.28 5.82
C PHE A 50 -6.83 -1.00 4.99
N LEU A 51 -7.09 0.14 5.64
CA LEU A 51 -7.28 1.41 4.95
C LEU A 51 -5.99 1.94 4.33
N PHE A 52 -4.89 1.95 5.09
CA PHE A 52 -3.63 2.61 4.71
C PHE A 52 -2.67 1.72 3.92
N PHE A 53 -2.72 0.40 4.08
CA PHE A 53 -1.77 -0.53 3.46
C PHE A 53 -2.46 -1.62 2.63
N GLY A 54 -3.74 -1.88 2.87
CA GLY A 54 -4.52 -2.93 2.20
C GLY A 54 -4.45 -2.87 0.67
N PRO A 55 -4.74 -1.74 0.00
CA PRO A 55 -4.73 -1.68 -1.46
C PRO A 55 -3.39 -2.13 -2.07
N SER A 56 -2.29 -1.62 -1.54
CA SER A 56 -0.93 -1.99 -1.96
C SER A 56 -0.61 -3.45 -1.68
N TYR A 57 -1.00 -3.94 -0.49
CA TYR A 57 -0.81 -5.34 -0.07
C TYR A 57 -1.55 -6.31 -0.99
N PHE A 58 -2.84 -6.12 -1.20
CA PHE A 58 -3.65 -7.04 -2.01
C PHE A 58 -3.21 -7.06 -3.47
N LEU A 59 -2.85 -5.89 -4.01
CA LEU A 59 -2.31 -5.79 -5.35
C LEU A 59 -0.99 -6.56 -5.47
N ALA A 60 -0.04 -6.33 -4.55
CA ALA A 60 1.22 -7.03 -4.52
C ALA A 60 1.00 -8.54 -4.39
N ALA A 61 0.21 -8.99 -3.42
CA ALA A 61 -0.05 -10.40 -3.16
C ALA A 61 -0.64 -11.14 -4.37
N TYR A 62 -1.58 -10.49 -5.08
CA TYR A 62 -2.20 -11.06 -6.27
C TYR A 62 -1.19 -11.31 -7.40
N PHE A 63 -0.30 -10.35 -7.68
CA PHE A 63 0.66 -10.47 -8.77
C PHE A 63 1.90 -11.27 -8.39
N TYR A 64 2.37 -11.18 -7.14
CA TYR A 64 3.49 -11.98 -6.64
C TYR A 64 3.16 -13.47 -6.62
N GLY A 65 1.90 -13.84 -6.35
CA GLY A 65 1.43 -15.22 -6.46
C GLY A 65 1.53 -15.81 -7.87
N LYS A 66 1.67 -14.97 -8.91
CA LYS A 66 1.81 -15.39 -10.30
C LYS A 66 3.26 -15.32 -10.78
N ASN A 67 3.89 -14.16 -10.64
CA ASN A 67 5.27 -13.93 -11.08
C ASN A 67 5.88 -12.75 -10.31
N GLY A 68 6.97 -13.02 -9.57
CA GLY A 68 7.61 -12.01 -8.72
C GLY A 68 8.24 -10.84 -9.48
N PHE A 69 8.71 -11.04 -10.72
CA PHE A 69 9.24 -9.95 -11.54
C PHE A 69 8.11 -9.05 -12.07
N LEU A 70 7.04 -9.66 -12.58
CA LEU A 70 5.86 -8.93 -13.04
C LEU A 70 5.25 -8.11 -11.91
N ALA A 71 5.20 -8.67 -10.70
CA ALA A 71 4.68 -7.97 -9.53
C ALA A 71 5.49 -6.72 -9.20
N ARG A 72 6.83 -6.76 -9.28
CA ARG A 72 7.67 -5.56 -9.09
C ARG A 72 7.37 -4.47 -10.09
N ILE A 73 7.20 -4.83 -11.37
CA ILE A 73 6.84 -3.87 -12.43
C ILE A 73 5.48 -3.23 -12.12
N ILE A 74 4.48 -4.04 -11.74
CA ILE A 74 3.14 -3.54 -11.43
C ILE A 74 3.16 -2.64 -10.20
N MET A 75 3.90 -3.00 -9.16
CA MET A 75 4.04 -2.17 -7.96
C MET A 75 4.77 -0.86 -8.25
N LEU A 76 5.74 -0.85 -9.16
CA LEU A 76 6.38 0.39 -9.66
C LEU A 76 5.36 1.28 -10.40
N LEU A 77 4.58 0.72 -11.32
CA LEU A 77 3.55 1.46 -12.06
C LEU A 77 2.46 2.00 -11.13
N TYR A 78 2.03 1.19 -10.17
CA TYR A 78 1.06 1.59 -9.15
C TYR A 78 1.58 2.73 -8.28
N SER A 79 2.83 2.63 -7.81
CA SER A 79 3.48 3.69 -7.02
C SER A 79 3.62 4.97 -7.84
N PHE A 80 4.00 4.87 -9.12
CA PHE A 80 4.05 6.03 -10.00
C PHE A 80 2.66 6.69 -10.19
N ALA A 81 1.60 5.90 -10.36
CA ALA A 81 0.24 6.40 -10.46
C ALA A 81 -0.22 7.13 -9.18
N LEU A 82 0.09 6.58 -8.00
CA LEU A 82 -0.20 7.24 -6.72
C LEU A 82 0.58 8.55 -6.55
N PHE A 83 1.84 8.59 -6.96
CA PHE A 83 2.64 9.81 -6.92
C PHE A 83 2.02 10.91 -7.79
N MET A 84 1.64 10.58 -9.02
CA MET A 84 0.95 11.52 -9.92
C MET A 84 -0.39 11.99 -9.35
N PHE A 85 -1.14 11.07 -8.73
CA PHE A 85 -2.41 11.38 -8.08
C PHE A 85 -2.24 12.34 -6.90
N ILE A 86 -1.26 12.11 -6.03
CA ILE A 86 -0.94 13.03 -4.92
C ILE A 86 -0.54 14.40 -5.46
N GLY A 87 0.29 14.45 -6.50
CA GLY A 87 0.69 15.70 -7.14
C GLY A 87 -0.47 16.48 -7.78
N PHE A 88 -1.52 15.79 -8.23
CA PHE A 88 -2.75 16.41 -8.73
C PHE A 88 -3.64 16.99 -7.62
N LEU A 89 -3.57 16.44 -6.41
CA LEU A 89 -4.38 16.85 -5.26
C LEU A 89 -3.78 18.01 -4.43
N LEU A 90 -2.50 18.32 -4.63
CA LEU A 90 -1.76 19.40 -3.96
C LEU A 90 -1.98 20.75 -4.65
#